data_AF-A0A6A5AB07-F1
#
_entry.id   AF-A0A6A5AB07-F1
#
_cell.length_a   1.000
_cell.length_b   1.000
_cell.length_c   1.000
_cell.angle_alpha   90.00
_cell.angle_beta   90.00
_cell.angle_gamma   90.00
#
_symmetry.space_group_name_H-M   'P 1'
#
loop_
_entity.id
_entity.type
_entity.pdbx_description
1 polymer ?
#
loop_
_entity_poly.entity_id
_entity_poly.type
_entity_poly.pdbx_seq_one_letter_code
_entity_poly.pdbx_strand_id
1 'polypeptide(L)'
;MTDSTISNCKSWQFGGALYLTSTATVVLSNSSILTSDAMYSGGGVYVEAQSTFTAISSTLENNYADDQGGGIFVAIGSGNVCVLTGCSVRHNIASGL
;
A
#
# COMPACT_ATOMS: atom_id res chain seq x y z
N MET A 1 -4.58 10.42 7.07
CA MET A 1 -5.97 9.96 6.87
C MET A 1 -6.40 9.23 8.13
N THR A 2 -7.58 9.54 8.64
CA THR A 2 -8.10 8.98 9.90
C THR A 2 -9.56 8.58 9.72
N ASP A 3 -9.97 7.46 10.33
CA ASP A 3 -11.34 6.94 10.31
C ASP A 3 -11.95 6.88 8.89
N SER A 4 -11.13 6.48 7.91
CA SER A 4 -11.48 6.52 6.49
C SER A 4 -11.28 5.16 5.82
N THR A 5 -11.96 4.94 4.70
CA THR A 5 -11.74 3.76 3.84
C THR A 5 -11.40 4.20 2.43
N ILE A 6 -10.30 3.69 1.89
CA ILE A 6 -9.97 3.72 0.46
C ILE A 6 -10.24 2.31 -0.07
N SER A 7 -11.03 2.19 -1.13
CA SER A 7 -11.33 0.87 -1.68
C SER A 7 -11.70 0.89 -3.15
N ASN A 8 -11.58 -0.27 -3.81
CA ASN A 8 -11.96 -0.46 -5.22
C ASN A 8 -11.20 0.48 -6.16
N CYS A 9 -9.94 0.76 -5.83
CA CYS A 9 -9.06 1.57 -6.68
C CYS A 9 -8.22 0.65 -7.57
N LYS A 10 -7.97 1.06 -8.81
CA LYS A 10 -7.22 0.26 -9.79
C LYS A 10 -6.16 1.12 -10.49
N SER A 11 -4.92 0.66 -10.46
CA SER A 11 -3.78 1.28 -11.12
C SER A 11 -3.22 0.34 -12.19
N TRP A 12 -2.81 0.91 -13.31
CA TRP A 12 -2.14 0.19 -14.41
C TRP A 12 -0.63 0.01 -14.16
N GLN A 13 -0.11 0.58 -13.09
CA GLN A 13 1.31 0.45 -12.74
C GLN A 13 1.43 0.16 -11.24
N PHE A 14 1.56 1.19 -10.42
CA PHE A 14 1.90 1.04 -9.00
C PHE A 14 0.80 1.59 -8.10
N GLY A 15 0.70 1.04 -6.90
CA GLY A 15 -0.11 1.63 -5.83
C GLY A 15 -1.59 1.68 -6.19
N GLY A 16 -2.31 0.56 -6.10
CA GLY A 16 -3.72 0.52 -6.52
C GLY A 16 -4.58 1.55 -5.78
N ALA A 17 -4.32 1.76 -4.48
CA ALA A 17 -4.93 2.84 -3.70
C ALA A 17 -3.99 4.04 -3.49
N LEU A 18 -2.74 3.79 -3.08
CA LEU A 18 -1.77 4.85 -2.76
C LEU A 18 -0.44 4.58 -3.45
N TYR A 19 0.06 5.59 -4.16
CA TYR A 19 1.41 5.63 -4.68
C TYR A 19 2.18 6.79 -4.05
N LEU A 20 3.12 6.46 -3.17
CA LEU A 20 3.98 7.43 -2.50
C LEU A 20 5.32 7.52 -3.23
N THR A 21 5.62 8.71 -3.73
CA THR A 21 6.87 9.05 -4.42
C THR A 21 7.29 10.47 -4.04
N SER A 22 8.48 10.91 -4.47
CA SER A 22 8.97 12.27 -4.28
C SER A 22 8.97 12.72 -2.81
N THR A 23 9.53 11.92 -1.91
CA THR A 23 9.61 12.19 -0.45
C THR A 23 8.26 12.33 0.25
N ALA A 24 7.20 11.73 -0.30
CA ALA A 24 5.86 11.80 0.28
C ALA A 24 5.82 11.10 1.65
N THR A 25 5.04 11.66 2.58
CA THR A 25 4.76 11.04 3.88
C THR A 25 3.26 10.90 4.07
N VAL A 26 2.79 9.68 4.31
CA VAL A 26 1.38 9.40 4.58
C VAL A 26 1.24 8.64 5.90
N VAL A 27 0.32 9.10 6.73
CA VAL A 27 -0.12 8.40 7.94
C VAL A 27 -1.56 7.94 7.76
N LEU A 28 -1.79 6.63 7.91
CA LEU A 28 -3.09 5.97 7.91
C LEU A 28 -3.41 5.53 9.34
N SER A 29 -4.44 6.11 9.97
CA SER A 29 -4.81 5.80 11.35
C SER A 29 -6.25 5.34 11.45
N ASN A 30 -6.53 4.24 12.15
CA ASN A 30 -7.88 3.68 12.29
C ASN A 30 -8.65 3.60 10.95
N SER A 31 -7.94 3.28 9.87
CA SER A 31 -8.46 3.39 8.51
C SER A 31 -8.22 2.10 7.74
N SER A 32 -8.80 2.00 6.55
CA SER A 32 -8.72 0.79 5.73
C SER A 32 -8.33 1.07 4.28
N ILE A 33 -7.50 0.19 3.72
CA ILE A 33 -7.24 0.07 2.28
C ILE A 33 -7.72 -1.32 1.85
N LEU A 34 -8.81 -1.36 1.08
CA LEU A 34 -9.51 -2.60 0.78
C LEU A 34 -9.65 -2.81 -0.73
N THR A 35 -9.48 -4.05 -1.18
CA THR A 35 -9.91 -4.46 -2.54
C THR A 35 -9.39 -3.52 -3.63
N SER A 36 -8.10 -3.17 -3.56
CA SER A 36 -7.44 -2.31 -4.54
C SER A 36 -6.35 -3.07 -5.31
N ASP A 37 -6.22 -2.74 -6.59
CA ASP A 37 -5.47 -3.53 -7.56
C ASP A 37 -4.38 -2.70 -8.25
N ALA A 38 -3.18 -3.28 -8.43
CA ALA A 38 -2.11 -2.72 -9.26
C ALA A 38 -1.60 -3.75 -10.28
N MET A 39 -1.47 -3.36 -11.55
CA MET A 39 -0.92 -4.26 -12.60
C MET A 39 0.59 -4.51 -12.50
N TYR A 40 1.31 -3.81 -11.62
CA TYR A 40 2.69 -4.16 -11.27
C TYR A 40 2.77 -4.46 -9.79
N SER A 41 3.03 -3.45 -8.96
CA SER A 41 3.39 -3.69 -7.55
C SER A 41 2.65 -2.76 -6.61
N GLY A 42 2.46 -3.23 -5.37
CA GLY A 42 1.78 -2.46 -4.33
C GLY A 42 0.28 -2.36 -4.60
N GLY A 43 -0.44 -3.49 -4.57
CA GLY A 43 -1.87 -3.54 -4.88
C GLY A 43 -2.69 -2.56 -4.03
N GLY A 44 -2.37 -2.46 -2.74
CA GLY A 44 -2.85 -1.38 -1.90
C GLY A 44 -1.94 -0.16 -2.00
N VAL A 45 -0.70 -0.31 -1.51
CA VAL A 45 0.24 0.80 -1.33
C VAL A 45 1.57 0.50 -2.02
N TYR A 46 2.08 1.45 -2.78
CA TYR A 46 3.46 1.42 -3.30
C TYR A 46 4.24 2.60 -2.72
N VAL A 47 5.45 2.34 -2.22
CA VAL A 47 6.31 3.34 -1.58
C VAL A 47 7.68 3.38 -2.26
N GLU A 48 8.08 4.54 -2.77
CA GLU A 48 9.40 4.76 -3.37
C GLU A 48 9.95 6.17 -3.14
N ALA A 49 11.13 6.45 -3.71
CA ALA A 49 11.71 7.79 -3.77
C ALA A 49 11.77 8.50 -2.41
N GLN A 50 12.32 7.81 -1.41
CA GLN A 50 12.50 8.28 -0.03
C GLN A 50 11.19 8.62 0.68
N SER A 51 10.12 7.91 0.34
CA SER A 51 8.80 8.15 0.92
C SER A 51 8.54 7.28 2.15
N THR A 52 7.63 7.74 3.00
CA THR A 52 7.25 7.09 4.25
C THR A 52 5.76 6.79 4.30
N PHE A 53 5.41 5.52 4.44
CA PHE A 53 4.05 5.08 4.77
C PHE A 53 4.00 4.57 6.20
N THR A 54 3.11 5.15 7.01
CA THR A 54 2.87 4.71 8.38
C THR A 54 1.41 4.33 8.53
N ALA A 55 1.12 3.10 8.95
CA ALA A 55 -0.21 2.65 9.31
C ALA A 55 -0.29 2.33 10.81
N ILE A 56 -1.37 2.79 11.46
CA ILE A 56 -1.62 2.62 12.89
C ILE A 56 -3.05 2.11 13.04
N SER A 57 -3.22 0.98 13.73
CA SER A 57 -4.52 0.36 14.02
C SER A 57 -5.42 0.27 12.78
N SER A 58 -4.82 -0.03 11.63
CA SER A 58 -5.46 0.05 10.31
C SER A 58 -5.49 -1.32 9.63
N THR A 59 -6.36 -1.45 8.63
CA THR A 59 -6.52 -2.70 7.88
C THR A 59 -6.08 -2.52 6.43
N LEU A 60 -5.25 -3.43 5.93
CA LEU A 60 -5.00 -3.60 4.50
C LEU A 60 -5.45 -5.00 4.11
N GLU A 61 -6.52 -5.10 3.34
CA GLU A 61 -7.15 -6.38 3.05
C GLU A 61 -7.63 -6.52 1.60
N ASN A 62 -7.52 -7.74 1.06
CA ASN A 62 -7.99 -8.11 -0.28
C ASN A 62 -7.39 -7.27 -1.41
N ASN A 63 -6.21 -6.69 -1.21
CA ASN A 63 -5.52 -5.94 -2.26
C ASN A 63 -4.67 -6.89 -3.12
N TYR A 64 -4.56 -6.57 -4.41
CA TYR A 64 -3.97 -7.46 -5.40
C TYR A 64 -2.92 -6.75 -6.27
N ALA A 65 -1.80 -7.42 -6.52
CA ALA A 65 -0.77 -6.96 -7.45
C ALA A 65 -0.41 -8.07 -8.44
N ASP A 66 -0.19 -7.75 -9.71
CA ASP A 66 0.23 -8.77 -10.68
C ASP A 66 1.68 -9.24 -10.43
N ASP A 67 2.59 -8.36 -10.02
CA ASP A 67 4.01 -8.67 -9.78
C ASP A 67 4.30 -8.83 -8.27
N GLN A 68 4.47 -7.73 -7.52
CA GLN A 68 4.96 -7.78 -6.12
C GLN A 68 4.11 -7.00 -5.12
N GLY A 69 4.00 -7.52 -3.90
CA GLY A 69 3.42 -6.80 -2.77
C GLY A 69 1.94 -6.47 -2.96
N GLY A 70 1.07 -7.49 -2.96
CA GLY A 70 -0.38 -7.32 -3.12
C GLY A 70 -0.99 -6.31 -2.16
N GLY A 71 -0.52 -6.26 -0.91
CA GLY A 71 -0.95 -5.26 0.08
C GLY A 71 -0.11 -4.00 0.00
N ILE A 72 1.18 -4.16 0.27
CA ILE A 72 2.16 -3.08 0.30
C ILE A 72 3.41 -3.55 -0.43
N PHE A 73 3.96 -2.69 -1.26
CA PHE A 73 5.29 -2.83 -1.83
C PHE A 73 6.15 -1.63 -1.45
N VAL A 74 7.37 -1.89 -0.98
CA VAL A 74 8.38 -0.87 -0.70
C VAL A 74 9.50 -1.07 -1.70
N ALA A 75 9.66 -0.10 -2.60
CA ALA A 75 10.59 -0.20 -3.72
C ALA A 75 12.04 -0.22 -3.25
N ILE A 76 12.88 -0.83 -4.09
CA ILE A 76 14.33 -0.89 -3.89
C ILE A 76 14.90 0.54 -3.94
N GLY A 77 15.68 0.91 -2.93
CA GLY A 77 16.27 2.23 -2.79
C GLY A 77 16.47 2.61 -1.32
N SER A 78 17.35 3.56 -1.04
CA SER A 78 17.56 4.05 0.32
C SER A 78 16.46 5.04 0.74
N GLY A 79 16.07 4.99 2.01
CA GLY A 79 15.18 5.98 2.62
C GLY A 79 13.68 5.72 2.46
N ASN A 80 13.25 4.65 1.79
CA ASN A 80 11.85 4.24 1.79
C ASN A 80 11.51 3.59 3.13
N VAL A 81 10.41 4.01 3.76
CA VAL A 81 10.01 3.53 5.09
C VAL A 81 8.57 3.06 5.08
N CYS A 82 8.34 1.88 5.65
CA CYS A 82 7.00 1.37 5.94
C CYS A 82 6.94 0.98 7.42
N VAL A 83 6.03 1.60 8.18
CA VAL A 83 5.81 1.31 9.60
C VAL A 83 4.37 0.87 9.79
N LEU A 84 4.17 -0.31 10.39
CA LEU A 84 2.85 -0.86 10.70
C LEU A 84 2.76 -1.12 12.20
N THR A 85 1.83 -0.45 12.87
CA THR A 85 1.62 -0.60 14.31
C THR A 85 0.18 -1.05 14.57
N GLY A 86 0.00 -2.22 15.19
CA GLY A 86 -1.34 -2.74 15.50
C GLY A 86 -2.25 -2.97 14.28
N CYS A 87 -1.66 -3.17 13.09
CA CYS A 87 -2.41 -3.29 11.85
C CYS A 87 -2.77 -4.74 11.52
N SER A 88 -3.85 -4.92 10.74
CA SER A 88 -4.19 -6.19 10.10
C SER A 88 -3.83 -6.12 8.63
N VAL A 89 -2.93 -6.97 8.16
CA VAL A 89 -2.57 -7.10 6.73
C VAL A 89 -2.87 -8.52 6.29
N ARG A 90 -4.03 -8.73 5.65
CA ARG A 90 -4.55 -10.07 5.38
C ARG A 90 -5.17 -10.20 4.00
N HIS A 91 -5.16 -11.41 3.44
CA HIS A 91 -5.76 -11.73 2.14
C HIS A 91 -5.27 -10.86 0.97
N ASN A 92 -4.07 -10.28 1.09
CA ASN A 92 -3.48 -9.55 -0.02
C ASN A 92 -2.64 -10.52 -0.87
N ILE A 93 -2.74 -10.42 -2.19
CA ILE A 93 -2.18 -11.41 -3.13
C ILE A 93 -1.26 -10.69 -4.13
N ALA A 94 -0.05 -11.23 -4.33
CA ALA A 94 0.79 -10.89 -5.47
C ALA A 94 0.92 -12.13 -6.35
N SER A 95 0.64 -12.04 -7.66
CA SER A 95 0.70 -13.22 -8.52
C SER A 95 2.09 -13.59 -9.02
N GLY A 96 3.05 -12.66 -8.98
CA GLY A 96 4.42 -12.88 -9.46
C GLY A 96 4.52 -13.09 -10.97
N LEU A 97 3.63 -12.44 -11.74
CA LEU A 97 3.63 -12.40 -13.20
C LEU A 97 4.63 -11.37 -13.73
#